data_AF-A0A1C5MUZ9-F1
#
_entry.id   AF-A0A1C5MUZ9-F1
#
_cell.length_a   1.000
_cell.length_b   1.000
_cell.length_c   1.000
_cell.angle_alpha   90.00
_cell.angle_beta   90.00
_cell.angle_gamma   90.00
#
_symmetry.space_group_name_H-M   'P 1'
#
loop_
_entity.id
_entity.type
_entity.pdbx_description
1 polymer ?
#
loop_
_entity_poly.entity_id
_entity_poly.type
_entity_poly.pdbx_seq_one_letter_code
_entity_poly.pdbx_strand_id
1 'polypeptide(L)'
;MLSSILLFVCIFLGFIFTGYMENIFIVLATLLFYKQIIIDKNYKYIAYGLIIAFIGINIITISIFRNKIAIKDVSPLEDQPETVVLLVSGGESSNYDLKERASEVYFEKGFKSYLTGIKDLYTFKMYYEKFGSSDFKEDAEYIASNLREKLGNSYKVVNSYLYSSPYFENSIEDIISKGYKNIIICPMFMTEGEDFDVFTKRYESLNLSKYNLNKVEIMETFYKSNNLATLYKNEILKTISSKNKDIGVLLIGFQNENNVEQDILFREKIRDYILQDEKNSNIQIKLPLLENNKKDIIKCGEELLEYGIDGLYIVLPTSIIDSIYTKNLVDSILSNLDMGNTKLYYIDADKKYDLIVNEIFDRISLLSAIGG
;
A
#
# COMPACT_ATOMS: atom_id res chain seq x y z
N MET A 1 34.49 -23.04 7.93
CA MET A 1 34.01 -21.65 7.83
C MET A 1 33.25 -21.42 6.53
N LEU A 2 33.88 -21.59 5.35
CA LEU A 2 33.21 -21.40 4.06
C LEU A 2 31.92 -22.23 3.89
N SER A 3 31.98 -23.54 4.21
CA SER A 3 30.79 -24.41 4.15
C SER A 3 29.64 -23.93 5.05
N SER A 4 29.96 -23.40 6.23
CA SER A 4 28.96 -22.83 7.16
C SER A 4 28.35 -21.54 6.61
N ILE A 5 29.16 -20.66 6.00
CA ILE A 5 28.66 -19.46 5.33
C ILE A 5 27.74 -19.83 4.17
N LEU A 6 28.17 -20.75 3.30
CA LEU A 6 27.39 -21.21 2.14
C LEU A 6 26.05 -21.84 2.56
N LEU A 7 26.04 -22.63 3.64
CA LEU A 7 24.81 -23.19 4.19
C LEU A 7 23.80 -22.10 4.54
N PHE A 8 24.21 -21.10 5.33
CA PHE A 8 23.30 -20.03 5.74
C PHE A 8 22.94 -19.07 4.61
N VAL A 9 23.84 -18.86 3.64
CA VAL A 9 23.52 -18.15 2.40
C VAL A 9 22.37 -18.86 1.67
N CYS A 10 22.44 -20.20 1.50
CA CYS A 10 21.37 -20.94 0.84
C CYS A 10 20.07 -20.86 1.64
N ILE A 11 20.11 -20.96 2.97
CA ILE A 11 18.91 -20.83 3.83
C ILE A 11 18.26 -19.45 3.65
N PHE A 12 19.03 -18.36 3.77
CA PHE A 12 18.48 -17.01 3.65
C PHE A 12 17.97 -16.70 2.25
N LEU A 13 18.63 -17.20 1.20
CA LEU A 13 18.13 -17.07 -0.17
C LEU A 13 16.85 -17.89 -0.38
N GLY A 14 16.71 -19.05 0.26
CA GLY A 14 15.45 -19.82 0.26
C GLY A 14 14.28 -19.06 0.89
N PHE A 15 14.53 -18.23 1.91
CA PHE A 15 13.50 -17.36 2.48
C PHE A 15 13.10 -16.20 1.57
N ILE A 16 13.98 -15.72 0.69
CA ILE A 16 13.70 -14.54 -0.13
C ILE A 16 13.13 -14.93 -1.50
N PHE A 17 13.67 -15.97 -2.13
CA PHE A 17 13.21 -16.40 -3.44
C PHE A 17 11.90 -17.18 -3.37
N THR A 18 11.22 -17.28 -4.51
CA THR A 18 10.00 -18.07 -4.71
C THR A 18 10.17 -19.08 -5.84
N GLY A 19 9.28 -20.08 -5.89
CA GLY A 19 9.19 -21.03 -6.99
C GLY A 19 10.42 -21.94 -7.14
N TYR A 20 10.90 -22.12 -8.37
CA TYR A 20 12.01 -23.05 -8.63
C TYR A 20 13.33 -22.63 -7.96
N MET A 21 13.58 -21.32 -7.84
CA MET A 21 14.81 -20.79 -7.22
C MET A 21 14.86 -21.13 -5.73
N GLU A 22 13.75 -20.97 -5.02
CA GLU A 22 13.62 -21.40 -3.63
C GLU A 22 13.93 -22.89 -3.47
N ASN A 23 13.31 -23.74 -4.29
CA ASN A 23 13.52 -25.19 -4.23
C ASN A 23 14.99 -25.57 -4.42
N ILE A 24 15.69 -24.91 -5.35
CA ILE A 24 17.13 -25.12 -5.55
C ILE A 24 17.90 -24.78 -4.28
N PHE A 25 17.63 -23.64 -3.65
CA PHE A 25 18.33 -23.24 -2.43
C PHE A 25 18.01 -24.13 -1.23
N ILE A 26 16.78 -24.64 -1.11
CA ILE A 26 16.40 -25.61 -0.07
C ILE A 26 17.16 -26.92 -0.24
N VAL A 27 17.25 -27.44 -1.47
CA VAL A 27 18.02 -28.67 -1.76
C VAL A 27 19.50 -28.48 -1.46
N LEU A 28 20.09 -27.36 -1.90
CA LEU A 28 21.49 -27.04 -1.60
C LEU A 28 21.74 -26.89 -0.10
N ALA A 29 20.86 -26.20 0.63
CA ALA A 29 20.94 -26.06 2.08
C ALA A 29 20.88 -27.43 2.77
N THR A 30 20.01 -28.33 2.32
CA THR A 30 19.88 -29.69 2.88
C THR A 30 21.15 -30.52 2.69
N LEU A 31 21.74 -30.49 1.49
CA LEU A 31 23.00 -31.19 1.20
C LEU A 31 24.16 -30.63 2.02
N LEU A 32 24.27 -29.30 2.12
CA LEU A 32 25.30 -28.63 2.91
C LEU A 32 25.13 -28.91 4.41
N PHE A 33 23.88 -28.95 4.90
CA PHE A 33 23.57 -29.29 6.28
C PHE A 33 24.01 -30.73 6.58
N TYR A 34 23.61 -31.69 5.74
CA TYR A 34 23.99 -33.09 5.91
C TYR A 34 25.51 -33.26 5.94
N LYS A 35 26.23 -32.64 4.99
CA LYS A 35 27.69 -32.68 4.95
C LYS A 35 28.31 -32.07 6.22
N GLN A 36 27.90 -30.87 6.60
CA GLN A 36 28.51 -30.12 7.70
C GLN A 36 28.25 -30.75 9.08
N ILE A 37 27.02 -31.22 9.32
CA ILE A 37 26.55 -31.68 10.63
C ILE A 37 26.74 -33.18 10.79
N ILE A 38 26.42 -33.99 9.78
CA ILE A 38 26.40 -35.46 9.89
C ILE A 38 27.76 -36.06 9.52
N ILE A 39 28.34 -35.65 8.39
CA ILE A 39 29.61 -36.20 7.89
C ILE A 39 30.80 -35.56 8.62
N ASP A 40 30.96 -34.25 8.48
CA ASP A 40 32.14 -33.53 8.98
C ASP A 40 32.09 -33.26 10.48
N LYS A 41 30.87 -33.25 11.08
CA LYS A 41 30.60 -32.95 12.50
C LYS A 41 31.33 -31.71 13.02
N ASN A 42 31.42 -30.67 12.19
CA ASN A 42 32.22 -29.47 12.48
C ASN A 42 31.32 -28.28 12.85
N TYR A 43 31.23 -28.01 14.16
CA TYR A 43 30.35 -26.98 14.71
C TYR A 43 31.01 -25.63 14.96
N LYS A 44 32.36 -25.59 14.97
CA LYS A 44 33.16 -24.44 15.43
C LYS A 44 32.81 -23.12 14.73
N TYR A 45 32.42 -23.19 13.45
CA TYR A 45 32.21 -22.01 12.61
C TYR A 45 30.74 -21.74 12.25
N ILE A 46 29.79 -22.46 12.84
CA ILE A 46 28.36 -22.30 12.49
C ILE A 46 27.86 -20.90 12.86
N ALA A 47 28.11 -20.44 14.10
CA ALA A 47 27.68 -19.12 14.54
C ALA A 47 28.28 -17.98 13.70
N TYR A 48 29.59 -18.06 13.40
CA TYR A 48 30.25 -17.09 12.52
C TYR A 48 29.67 -17.13 11.10
N GLY A 49 29.40 -18.32 10.57
CA GLY A 49 28.79 -18.50 9.26
C GLY A 49 27.41 -17.85 9.16
N LEU A 50 26.57 -18.03 10.18
CA LEU A 50 25.26 -17.41 10.29
C LEU A 50 25.35 -15.88 10.23
N ILE A 51 26.20 -15.28 11.08
CA ILE A 51 26.34 -13.83 11.19
C ILE A 51 26.85 -13.24 9.87
N ILE A 52 27.90 -13.84 9.28
CA ILE A 52 28.49 -13.37 8.01
C ILE A 52 27.47 -13.49 6.87
N ALA A 53 26.77 -14.62 6.77
CA ALA A 53 25.74 -14.82 5.75
C ALA A 53 24.57 -13.85 5.92
N PHE A 54 24.14 -13.60 7.16
CA PHE A 54 23.04 -12.67 7.44
C PHE A 54 23.38 -11.25 6.97
N ILE A 55 24.55 -10.74 7.35
CA ILE A 55 25.01 -9.41 6.92
C ILE A 55 25.18 -9.38 5.39
N GLY A 56 25.86 -10.38 4.83
CA GLY A 56 26.15 -10.46 3.39
C GLY A 56 24.89 -10.48 2.53
N ILE A 57 23.90 -11.30 2.89
CA ILE A 57 22.65 -11.42 2.13
C ILE A 57 21.81 -10.15 2.23
N ASN A 58 21.65 -9.53 3.40
CA ASN A 58 20.91 -8.28 3.48
C ASN A 58 21.55 -7.19 2.60
N ILE A 59 22.89 -7.05 2.63
CA ILE A 59 23.61 -6.08 1.79
C ILE A 59 23.41 -6.38 0.30
N ILE A 60 23.65 -7.63 -0.11
CA ILE A 60 23.50 -8.06 -1.50
C ILE A 60 22.08 -7.81 -1.99
N THR A 61 21.09 -8.14 -1.16
CA THR A 61 19.70 -8.11 -1.60
C THR A 61 19.23 -6.70 -1.90
N ILE A 62 19.47 -5.77 -0.98
CA ILE A 62 19.10 -4.36 -1.14
C ILE A 62 19.95 -3.67 -2.23
N SER A 63 21.22 -4.04 -2.37
CA SER A 63 22.12 -3.37 -3.35
C SER A 63 21.93 -3.85 -4.78
N ILE A 64 21.66 -5.14 -4.98
CA ILE A 64 21.66 -5.78 -6.30
C ILE A 64 20.23 -5.95 -6.83
N PHE A 65 19.29 -6.42 -6.01
CA PHE A 65 17.95 -6.74 -6.52
C PHE A 65 17.04 -5.53 -6.60
N ARG A 66 17.32 -4.44 -5.88
CA ARG A 66 16.54 -3.20 -6.01
C ARG A 66 16.58 -2.64 -7.44
N ASN A 67 15.43 -2.13 -7.90
CA ASN A 67 15.36 -1.36 -9.14
C ASN A 67 16.05 0.00 -8.97
N LYS A 68 17.05 0.26 -9.82
CA LYS A 68 17.73 1.57 -9.87
C LYS A 68 16.90 2.49 -10.76
N ILE A 69 16.12 3.34 -10.12
CA ILE A 69 15.26 4.31 -10.79
C ILE A 69 16.03 5.63 -10.88
N ALA A 70 16.14 6.16 -12.08
CA ALA A 70 16.70 7.47 -12.34
C ALA A 70 16.00 8.06 -13.56
N ILE A 71 15.73 9.36 -13.53
CA ILE A 71 15.28 10.07 -14.71
C ILE A 71 16.47 10.18 -15.67
N LYS A 72 16.24 9.90 -16.94
CA LYS A 72 17.21 10.21 -18.00
C LYS A 72 16.95 11.60 -18.54
N ASP A 73 18.01 12.25 -19.03
CA ASP A 73 17.85 13.49 -19.79
C ASP A 73 17.07 13.18 -21.08
N VAL A 74 15.88 13.75 -21.18
CA VAL A 74 14.98 13.57 -22.32
C VAL A 74 14.83 14.87 -23.10
N SER A 75 14.81 14.74 -24.43
CA SER A 75 14.39 15.82 -25.33
C SER A 75 12.91 15.63 -25.66
N PRO A 76 12.05 16.65 -25.46
CA PRO A 76 10.65 16.54 -25.77
C PRO A 76 10.42 16.39 -27.28
N LEU A 77 9.43 15.59 -27.65
CA LEU A 77 8.83 15.56 -29.00
C LEU A 77 7.99 16.83 -29.24
N GLU A 78 7.10 16.79 -30.23
CA GLU A 78 6.12 17.86 -30.50
C GLU A 78 5.20 18.11 -29.29
N ASP A 79 4.93 19.39 -29.03
CA ASP A 79 4.09 19.83 -27.92
C ASP A 79 2.70 19.23 -28.00
N GLN A 80 2.28 18.58 -26.91
CA GLN A 80 0.95 17.98 -26.79
C GLN A 80 0.02 18.94 -26.04
N PRO A 81 -1.17 19.25 -26.60
CA PRO A 81 -2.11 20.20 -26.00
C PRO A 81 -2.83 19.64 -24.76
N GLU A 82 -2.96 18.31 -24.63
CA GLU A 82 -3.70 17.67 -23.54
C GLU A 82 -3.01 17.85 -22.19
N THR A 83 -3.81 17.93 -21.13
CA THR A 83 -3.30 17.91 -19.75
C THR A 83 -3.16 16.47 -19.28
N VAL A 84 -1.99 16.11 -18.76
CA VAL A 84 -1.78 14.77 -18.19
C VAL A 84 -2.18 14.77 -16.73
N VAL A 85 -3.05 13.84 -16.34
CA VAL A 85 -3.36 13.53 -14.94
C VAL A 85 -2.58 12.27 -14.57
N LEU A 86 -1.58 12.44 -13.73
CA LEU A 86 -0.71 11.39 -13.25
C LEU A 86 -1.20 10.92 -11.87
N LEU A 87 -1.82 9.75 -11.83
CA LEU A 87 -2.23 9.10 -10.59
C LEU A 87 -1.00 8.41 -9.97
N VAL A 88 -0.66 8.76 -8.74
CA VAL A 88 0.52 8.21 -8.03
C VAL A 88 0.06 7.40 -6.83
N SER A 89 0.42 6.12 -6.76
CA SER A 89 0.09 5.24 -5.63
C SER A 89 1.27 4.36 -5.23
N GLY A 90 1.19 3.62 -4.12
CA GLY A 90 2.25 2.71 -3.68
C GLY A 90 2.64 1.73 -4.79
N GLY A 91 1.66 0.98 -5.31
CA GLY A 91 1.84 0.08 -6.45
C GLY A 91 2.42 -1.27 -6.07
N GLU A 92 1.84 -2.31 -6.64
CA GLU A 92 2.16 -3.68 -6.29
C GLU A 92 1.96 -4.60 -7.50
N SER A 93 2.88 -5.54 -7.73
CA SER A 93 2.68 -6.57 -8.74
C SER A 93 1.71 -7.65 -8.27
N SER A 94 0.97 -8.25 -9.22
CA SER A 94 0.02 -9.32 -8.91
C SER A 94 0.67 -10.52 -8.24
N ASN A 95 1.95 -10.80 -8.54
CA ASN A 95 2.74 -11.83 -7.88
C ASN A 95 3.93 -11.21 -7.14
N TYR A 96 4.51 -11.97 -6.20
CA TYR A 96 5.72 -11.57 -5.50
C TYR A 96 6.86 -11.26 -6.49
N ASP A 97 7.27 -9.99 -6.55
CA ASP A 97 8.45 -9.54 -7.28
C ASP A 97 9.52 -9.08 -6.30
N LEU A 98 10.63 -9.82 -6.26
CA LEU A 98 11.75 -9.54 -5.36
C LEU A 98 12.33 -8.14 -5.59
N LYS A 99 12.41 -7.68 -6.84
CA LYS A 99 13.04 -6.39 -7.14
C LYS A 99 12.17 -5.24 -6.70
N GLU A 100 10.87 -5.32 -6.95
CA GLU A 100 9.89 -4.32 -6.50
C GLU A 100 9.87 -4.25 -4.98
N ARG A 101 9.75 -5.40 -4.29
CA ARG A 101 9.75 -5.46 -2.82
C ARG A 101 11.07 -5.02 -2.20
N ALA A 102 12.22 -5.34 -2.80
CA ALA A 102 13.51 -4.83 -2.33
C ALA A 102 13.64 -3.31 -2.51
N SER A 103 12.96 -2.75 -3.52
CA SER A 103 12.89 -1.31 -3.74
C SER A 103 12.03 -0.62 -2.69
N GLU A 104 10.84 -1.16 -2.44
CA GLU A 104 9.92 -0.71 -1.39
C GLU A 104 10.58 -0.67 -0.01
N VAL A 105 11.15 -1.79 0.43
CA VAL A 105 11.86 -1.89 1.71
C VAL A 105 12.98 -0.85 1.84
N TYR A 106 13.66 -0.53 0.73
CA TYR A 106 14.69 0.51 0.74
C TYR A 106 14.11 1.93 0.79
N PHE A 107 13.03 2.20 0.04
CA PHE A 107 12.42 3.53 -0.01
C PHE A 107 11.78 3.92 1.33
N GLU A 108 11.12 2.98 2.00
CA GLU A 108 10.55 3.14 3.33
C GLU A 108 11.65 3.31 4.41
N LYS A 109 12.58 2.35 4.47
CA LYS A 109 13.48 2.21 5.64
C LYS A 109 14.87 2.80 5.44
N GLY A 110 15.21 3.26 4.23
CA GLY A 110 16.53 3.77 3.89
C GLY A 110 17.64 2.80 4.28
N PHE A 111 18.62 3.26 5.06
CA PHE A 111 19.74 2.40 5.51
C PHE A 111 19.33 1.27 6.47
N LYS A 112 18.18 1.36 7.16
CA LYS A 112 17.73 0.27 8.05
C LYS A 112 17.36 -1.00 7.27
N SER A 113 17.02 -0.86 5.99
CA SER A 113 16.76 -2.00 5.07
C SER A 113 17.92 -3.00 5.00
N TYR A 114 19.16 -2.55 5.16
CA TYR A 114 20.35 -3.42 5.16
C TYR A 114 20.46 -4.32 6.40
N LEU A 115 19.60 -4.14 7.40
CA LEU A 115 19.51 -4.99 8.58
C LEU A 115 18.25 -5.87 8.57
N THR A 116 17.17 -5.39 7.96
CA THR A 116 15.86 -6.05 8.00
C THR A 116 15.43 -6.69 6.68
N GLY A 117 16.18 -6.50 5.59
CA GLY A 117 15.83 -6.94 4.24
C GLY A 117 15.36 -8.40 4.14
N ILE A 118 16.08 -9.37 4.72
CA ILE A 118 15.65 -10.78 4.72
C ILE A 118 14.28 -10.94 5.38
N LYS A 119 14.09 -10.33 6.55
CA LYS A 119 12.83 -10.43 7.32
C LYS A 119 11.68 -9.80 6.55
N ASP A 120 11.88 -8.59 6.04
CA ASP A 120 10.84 -7.83 5.35
C ASP A 120 10.44 -8.53 4.04
N LEU A 121 11.41 -9.00 3.26
CA LEU A 121 11.16 -9.71 2.01
C LEU A 121 10.51 -11.07 2.22
N TYR A 122 10.91 -11.82 3.25
CA TYR A 122 10.22 -13.05 3.64
C TYR A 122 8.78 -12.77 4.06
N THR A 123 8.56 -11.66 4.78
CA THR A 123 7.21 -11.26 5.21
C THR A 123 6.30 -10.98 4.01
N PHE A 124 6.79 -10.20 3.03
CA PHE A 124 6.05 -10.00 1.77
C PHE A 124 5.78 -11.32 1.04
N LYS A 125 6.79 -12.18 0.91
CA LYS A 125 6.63 -13.50 0.29
C LYS A 125 5.51 -14.29 0.94
N MET A 126 5.50 -14.37 2.27
CA MET A 126 4.46 -15.08 3.02
C MET A 126 3.06 -14.51 2.78
N TYR A 127 2.92 -13.20 2.57
CA TYR A 127 1.63 -12.60 2.22
C TYR A 127 1.15 -13.07 0.85
N TYR A 128 2.03 -13.07 -0.15
CA TYR A 128 1.68 -13.60 -1.48
C TYR A 128 1.39 -15.10 -1.47
N GLU A 129 2.13 -15.90 -0.70
CA GLU A 129 1.83 -17.34 -0.59
C GLU A 129 0.47 -17.61 0.04
N LYS A 130 0.03 -16.74 0.96
CA LYS A 130 -1.25 -16.86 1.65
C LYS A 130 -2.43 -16.44 0.78
N PHE A 131 -2.32 -15.32 0.06
CA PHE A 131 -3.43 -14.72 -0.69
C PHE A 131 -3.38 -15.01 -2.19
N GLY A 132 -2.28 -15.57 -2.70
CA GLY A 132 -2.09 -15.89 -4.11
C GLY A 132 -1.66 -14.66 -4.91
N SER A 133 -2.62 -13.79 -5.23
CA SER A 133 -2.40 -12.63 -6.10
C SER A 133 -2.92 -11.32 -5.52
N SER A 134 -2.31 -10.23 -5.98
CA SER A 134 -2.76 -8.86 -5.72
C SER A 134 -3.54 -8.29 -6.90
N ASP A 135 -4.64 -7.59 -6.60
CA ASP A 135 -5.51 -6.94 -7.56
C ASP A 135 -5.20 -5.42 -7.68
N PHE A 136 -4.17 -4.95 -6.96
CA PHE A 136 -3.86 -3.52 -6.79
C PHE A 136 -3.79 -2.75 -8.11
N LYS A 137 -3.10 -3.30 -9.13
CA LYS A 137 -2.96 -2.64 -10.43
C LYS A 137 -4.25 -2.68 -11.25
N GLU A 138 -5.07 -3.71 -11.08
CA GLU A 138 -6.39 -3.81 -11.73
C GLU A 138 -7.31 -2.73 -11.16
N ASP A 139 -7.33 -2.59 -9.83
CA ASP A 139 -8.09 -1.54 -9.13
C ASP A 139 -7.61 -0.13 -9.50
N ALA A 140 -6.30 0.08 -9.58
CA ALA A 140 -5.72 1.35 -10.03
C ALA A 140 -6.11 1.67 -11.48
N GLU A 141 -6.14 0.69 -12.39
CA GLU A 141 -6.60 0.91 -13.77
C GLU A 141 -8.11 1.14 -13.84
N TYR A 142 -8.90 0.51 -12.97
CA TYR A 142 -10.33 0.80 -12.86
C TYR A 142 -10.57 2.28 -12.52
N ILE A 143 -9.86 2.82 -11.52
CA ILE A 143 -9.91 4.25 -11.17
C ILE A 143 -9.49 5.11 -12.37
N ALA A 144 -8.34 4.80 -12.98
CA ALA A 144 -7.81 5.59 -14.09
C ALA A 144 -8.74 5.59 -15.31
N SER A 145 -9.32 4.44 -15.66
CA SER A 145 -10.23 4.28 -16.80
C SER A 145 -11.52 5.08 -16.60
N ASN A 146 -12.14 4.97 -15.43
CA ASN A 146 -13.37 5.70 -15.13
C ASN A 146 -13.13 7.21 -15.04
N LEU A 147 -11.98 7.64 -14.50
CA LEU A 147 -11.62 9.05 -14.50
C LEU A 147 -11.36 9.57 -15.92
N ARG A 148 -10.71 8.76 -16.78
CA ARG A 148 -10.45 9.10 -18.19
C ARG A 148 -11.74 9.30 -18.96
N GLU A 149 -12.73 8.44 -18.74
CA GLU A 149 -14.07 8.58 -19.35
C GLU A 149 -14.74 9.90 -18.93
N LYS A 150 -14.66 10.26 -17.64
CA LYS A 150 -15.29 11.48 -17.12
C LYS A 150 -14.62 12.77 -17.57
N LEU A 151 -13.29 12.80 -17.63
CA LEU A 151 -12.52 13.99 -18.03
C LEU A 151 -12.55 14.23 -19.54
N GLY A 152 -12.75 13.17 -20.34
CA GLY A 152 -12.79 13.24 -21.79
C GLY A 152 -11.42 13.53 -22.43
N ASN A 153 -11.44 13.84 -23.73
CA ASN A 153 -10.24 13.85 -24.58
C ASN A 153 -9.25 15.00 -24.29
N SER A 154 -9.65 16.01 -23.51
CA SER A 154 -8.75 17.11 -23.12
C SER A 154 -7.69 16.67 -22.10
N TYR A 155 -7.89 15.48 -21.50
CA TYR A 155 -7.02 14.94 -20.48
C TYR A 155 -6.50 13.55 -20.85
N LYS A 156 -5.28 13.27 -20.43
CA LYS A 156 -4.71 11.93 -20.47
C LYS A 156 -4.47 11.45 -19.05
N VAL A 157 -5.18 10.39 -18.64
CA VAL A 157 -5.03 9.80 -17.31
C VAL A 157 -4.07 8.61 -17.37
N VAL A 158 -3.02 8.65 -16.56
CA VAL A 158 -1.98 7.61 -16.49
C VAL A 158 -1.70 7.22 -15.04
N ASN A 159 -1.53 5.92 -14.82
CA ASN A 159 -1.11 5.36 -13.54
C ASN A 159 0.42 5.37 -13.42
N SER A 160 0.89 5.66 -12.22
CA SER A 160 2.29 5.52 -11.83
C SER A 160 2.41 5.09 -10.38
N TYR A 161 3.55 4.47 -10.07
CA TYR A 161 3.72 3.77 -8.82
C TYR A 161 5.03 4.13 -8.12
N LEU A 162 5.02 4.06 -6.80
CA LEU A 162 6.23 4.23 -5.99
C LEU A 162 7.09 2.96 -6.02
N TYR A 163 6.49 1.79 -5.89
CA TYR A 163 7.20 0.55 -5.60
C TYR A 163 7.23 -0.45 -6.75
N SER A 164 6.39 -0.24 -7.77
CA SER A 164 6.29 -1.12 -8.94
C SER A 164 6.37 -0.36 -10.27
N SER A 165 6.49 -1.08 -11.39
CA SER A 165 6.47 -0.47 -12.73
C SER A 165 5.03 -0.21 -13.24
N PRO A 166 4.76 0.91 -13.95
CA PRO A 166 5.67 2.02 -14.26
C PRO A 166 5.95 2.91 -13.05
N TYR A 167 7.23 3.11 -12.76
CA TYR A 167 7.64 3.95 -11.65
C TYR A 167 7.31 5.42 -11.91
N PHE A 168 7.07 6.17 -10.84
CA PHE A 168 6.79 7.60 -10.87
C PHE A 168 7.76 8.39 -11.76
N GLU A 169 9.07 8.21 -11.60
CA GLU A 169 10.09 8.91 -12.39
C GLU A 169 10.06 8.51 -13.85
N ASN A 170 9.88 7.21 -14.14
CA ASN A 170 9.77 6.74 -15.52
C ASN A 170 8.50 7.28 -16.20
N SER A 171 7.44 7.46 -15.44
CA SER A 171 6.18 8.03 -15.94
C SER A 171 6.34 9.51 -16.25
N ILE A 172 7.00 10.27 -15.37
CA ILE A 172 7.33 11.68 -15.63
C ILE A 172 8.27 11.80 -16.84
N GLU A 173 9.30 10.95 -16.94
CA GLU A 173 10.20 10.91 -18.10
C GLU A 173 9.43 10.68 -19.40
N ASP A 174 8.53 9.69 -19.42
CA ASP A 174 7.69 9.37 -20.58
C ASP A 174 6.78 10.54 -20.95
N ILE A 175 6.13 11.18 -19.96
CA ILE A 175 5.26 12.35 -20.15
C ILE A 175 6.03 13.51 -20.80
N ILE A 176 7.21 13.85 -20.26
CA ILE A 176 8.04 14.94 -20.78
C ILE A 176 8.55 14.60 -22.18
N SER A 177 9.03 13.37 -22.39
CA SER A 177 9.54 12.92 -23.68
C SER A 177 8.49 13.00 -24.78
N LYS A 178 7.21 12.74 -24.45
CA LYS A 178 6.08 12.83 -25.37
C LYS A 178 5.62 14.25 -25.67
N GLY A 179 6.19 15.27 -25.03
CA GLY A 179 5.90 16.68 -25.30
C GLY A 179 4.74 17.26 -24.48
N TYR A 180 4.24 16.56 -23.45
CA TYR A 180 3.19 17.11 -22.58
C TYR A 180 3.75 18.22 -21.68
N LYS A 181 3.06 19.36 -21.64
CA LYS A 181 3.49 20.57 -20.92
C LYS A 181 2.67 20.91 -19.69
N ASN A 182 1.45 20.38 -19.59
CA ASN A 182 0.51 20.58 -18.50
C ASN A 182 0.34 19.26 -17.74
N ILE A 183 0.72 19.22 -16.47
CA ILE A 183 0.72 18.01 -15.65
C ILE A 183 -0.02 18.29 -14.34
N ILE A 184 -1.00 17.45 -14.01
CA ILE A 184 -1.64 17.38 -12.71
C ILE A 184 -1.20 16.07 -12.06
N ILE A 185 -0.43 16.16 -10.99
CA ILE A 185 -0.01 15.02 -10.18
C ILE A 185 -1.06 14.83 -9.08
N CYS A 186 -1.67 13.65 -9.04
CA CYS A 186 -2.67 13.27 -8.06
C CYS A 186 -2.09 12.16 -7.15
N PRO A 187 -1.56 12.51 -5.97
CA PRO A 187 -1.17 11.53 -4.98
C PRO A 187 -2.41 10.80 -4.47
N MET A 188 -2.51 9.50 -4.76
CA MET A 188 -3.61 8.64 -4.34
C MET A 188 -3.40 8.15 -2.91
N PHE A 189 -3.31 9.10 -1.96
CA PHE A 189 -3.12 8.84 -0.53
C PHE A 189 -4.18 9.55 0.31
N MET A 190 -4.73 8.86 1.32
CA MET A 190 -5.70 9.50 2.21
C MET A 190 -5.05 10.57 3.08
N THR A 191 -3.83 10.33 3.55
CA THR A 191 -3.10 11.23 4.45
C THR A 191 -1.67 11.45 3.99
N GLU A 192 -0.99 12.43 4.59
CA GLU A 192 0.44 12.71 4.43
C GLU A 192 1.28 11.75 5.29
N GLY A 193 1.16 10.44 5.01
CA GLY A 193 1.85 9.36 5.69
C GLY A 193 3.18 8.94 5.06
N GLU A 194 3.62 7.71 5.34
CA GLU A 194 4.93 7.18 4.90
C GLU A 194 5.08 7.21 3.37
N ASP A 195 4.06 6.75 2.64
CA ASP A 195 4.06 6.76 1.17
C ASP A 195 4.07 8.19 0.60
N PHE A 196 3.38 9.13 1.24
CA PHE A 196 3.38 10.53 0.82
C PHE A 196 4.74 11.18 1.05
N ASP A 197 5.43 10.85 2.14
CA ASP A 197 6.80 11.27 2.40
C ASP A 197 7.78 10.73 1.36
N VAL A 198 7.62 9.46 0.97
CA VAL A 198 8.42 8.83 -0.11
C VAL A 198 8.16 9.55 -1.44
N PHE A 199 6.89 9.78 -1.78
CA PHE A 199 6.50 10.54 -2.96
C PHE A 199 7.13 11.94 -2.97
N THR A 200 7.01 12.69 -1.88
CA THR A 200 7.51 14.07 -1.78
C THR A 200 9.02 14.14 -2.00
N LYS A 201 9.79 13.28 -1.32
CA LYS A 201 11.25 13.19 -1.49
C LYS A 201 11.65 12.89 -2.94
N ARG A 202 10.90 12.00 -3.60
CA ARG A 202 11.17 11.60 -4.99
C ARG A 202 10.80 12.72 -5.96
N TYR A 203 9.65 13.36 -5.78
CA TYR A 203 9.25 14.52 -6.56
C TYR A 203 10.28 15.65 -6.49
N GLU A 204 10.73 16.02 -5.29
CA GLU A 204 11.76 17.04 -5.09
C GLU A 204 13.07 16.70 -5.83
N SER A 205 13.44 15.42 -5.87
CA SER A 205 14.65 14.96 -6.54
C SER A 205 14.62 15.08 -8.07
N LEU A 206 13.43 15.12 -8.68
CA LEU A 206 13.29 15.20 -10.14
C LEU A 206 13.68 16.57 -10.71
N ASN A 207 13.66 17.62 -9.88
CA ASN A 207 13.97 19.00 -10.26
C ASN A 207 13.31 19.40 -11.59
N LEU A 208 11.98 19.30 -11.64
CA LEU A 208 11.20 19.52 -12.87
C LEU A 208 11.33 20.93 -13.46
N SER A 209 11.84 21.88 -12.68
CA SER A 209 12.11 23.26 -13.12
C SER A 209 13.09 23.37 -14.30
N LYS A 210 13.89 22.31 -14.54
CA LYS A 210 14.81 22.24 -15.68
C LYS A 210 14.11 22.02 -17.02
N TYR A 211 12.87 21.53 -16.99
CA TYR A 211 12.09 21.26 -18.19
C TYR A 211 11.19 22.45 -18.50
N ASN A 212 11.02 22.75 -19.79
CA ASN A 212 10.11 23.80 -20.24
C ASN A 212 8.65 23.30 -20.14
N LEU A 213 8.14 23.19 -18.91
CA LEU A 213 6.76 22.83 -18.58
C LEU A 213 5.93 24.09 -18.35
N ASN A 214 4.69 24.09 -18.82
CA ASN A 214 3.79 25.24 -18.67
C ASN A 214 3.14 25.27 -17.29
N LYS A 215 2.72 24.09 -16.81
CA LYS A 215 2.00 23.96 -15.54
C LYS A 215 2.26 22.59 -14.92
N VAL A 216 2.65 22.58 -13.64
CA VAL A 216 2.72 21.37 -12.82
C VAL A 216 1.96 21.65 -11.53
N GLU A 217 0.82 21.00 -11.35
CA GLU A 217 0.01 21.08 -10.14
C GLU A 217 0.07 19.76 -9.38
N ILE A 218 0.20 19.82 -8.06
CA ILE A 218 0.13 18.65 -7.19
C ILE A 218 -1.14 18.81 -6.35
N MET A 219 -1.99 17.80 -6.38
CA MET A 219 -3.20 17.79 -5.56
C MET A 219 -2.86 17.44 -4.10
N GLU A 220 -3.60 18.04 -3.16
CA GLU A 220 -3.54 17.63 -1.76
C GLU A 220 -4.09 16.20 -1.57
N THR A 221 -3.72 15.56 -0.47
CA THR A 221 -4.27 14.28 -0.02
C THR A 221 -5.78 14.39 0.32
N PHE A 222 -6.43 13.26 0.57
CA PHE A 222 -7.89 13.20 0.61
C PHE A 222 -8.54 13.42 1.99
N TYR A 223 -7.79 13.43 3.10
CA TYR A 223 -8.35 13.49 4.47
C TYR A 223 -9.26 14.71 4.74
N LYS A 224 -9.05 15.81 4.03
CA LYS A 224 -9.90 17.02 4.13
C LYS A 224 -11.24 16.89 3.42
N SER A 225 -11.43 15.91 2.52
CA SER A 225 -12.64 15.81 1.70
C SER A 225 -13.87 15.55 2.55
N ASN A 226 -14.83 16.48 2.49
CA ASN A 226 -16.16 16.29 3.08
C ASN A 226 -17.03 15.41 2.20
N ASN A 227 -16.84 15.48 0.87
CA ASN A 227 -17.57 14.66 -0.09
C ASN A 227 -17.24 13.18 0.12
N LEU A 228 -15.96 12.81 0.20
CA LEU A 228 -15.56 11.42 0.49
C LEU A 228 -16.10 10.93 1.83
N ALA A 229 -16.02 11.72 2.90
CA ALA A 229 -16.55 11.32 4.19
C ALA A 229 -18.07 11.09 4.16
N THR A 230 -18.81 11.96 3.46
CA THR A 230 -20.27 11.81 3.26
C THR A 230 -20.60 10.55 2.47
N LEU A 231 -19.78 10.24 1.46
CA LEU A 231 -19.95 9.06 0.61
C LEU A 231 -19.64 7.75 1.37
N TYR A 232 -18.56 7.70 2.16
CA TYR A 232 -18.28 6.59 3.07
C TYR A 232 -19.43 6.36 4.05
N LYS A 233 -19.94 7.44 4.67
CA LYS A 233 -21.12 7.39 5.53
C LYS A 233 -22.33 6.76 4.82
N ASN A 234 -22.62 7.19 3.58
CA ASN A 234 -23.75 6.66 2.81
C ASN A 234 -23.62 5.15 2.54
N GLU A 235 -22.44 4.67 2.13
CA GLU A 235 -22.22 3.24 1.86
C GLU A 235 -22.28 2.40 3.13
N ILE A 236 -21.73 2.88 4.24
CA ILE A 236 -21.83 2.23 5.55
C ILE A 236 -23.32 2.08 5.95
N LEU A 237 -24.08 3.17 5.93
CA LEU A 237 -25.50 3.15 6.30
C LEU A 237 -26.32 2.24 5.39
N LYS A 238 -26.11 2.31 4.06
CA LYS A 238 -26.80 1.45 3.09
C LYS A 238 -26.56 -0.03 3.36
N THR A 239 -25.33 -0.40 3.73
CA THR A 239 -24.97 -1.79 4.03
C THR A 239 -25.62 -2.27 5.33
N ILE A 240 -25.64 -1.40 6.35
CA ILE A 240 -26.21 -1.67 7.68
C ILE A 240 -27.74 -1.84 7.63
N SER A 241 -28.43 -1.12 6.74
CA SER A 241 -29.89 -0.95 6.70
C SER A 241 -30.74 -2.22 6.49
N SER A 242 -30.16 -3.41 6.31
CA SER A 242 -30.91 -4.57 5.81
C SER A 242 -31.05 -5.78 6.73
N LYS A 243 -30.32 -5.91 7.86
CA LYS A 243 -30.23 -7.24 8.54
C LYS A 243 -30.14 -7.30 10.08
N ASN A 244 -29.77 -6.23 10.80
CA ASN A 244 -29.39 -6.32 12.22
C ASN A 244 -30.07 -5.22 13.07
N LYS A 245 -30.42 -5.51 14.33
CA LYS A 245 -31.04 -4.52 15.24
C LYS A 245 -30.01 -3.71 16.01
N ASP A 246 -28.91 -4.33 16.43
CA ASP A 246 -27.79 -3.69 17.13
C ASP A 246 -26.49 -3.87 16.34
N ILE A 247 -25.78 -2.79 16.05
CA ILE A 247 -24.69 -2.78 15.08
C ILE A 247 -23.42 -2.19 15.70
N GLY A 248 -22.30 -2.89 15.53
CA GLY A 248 -20.97 -2.35 15.80
C GLY A 248 -20.27 -1.97 14.51
N VAL A 249 -19.58 -0.83 14.48
CA VAL A 249 -18.73 -0.39 13.36
C VAL A 249 -17.33 -0.11 13.86
N LEU A 250 -16.34 -0.76 13.25
CA LEU A 250 -14.92 -0.49 13.43
C LEU A 250 -14.42 0.34 12.25
N LEU A 251 -14.15 1.62 12.50
CA LEU A 251 -13.44 2.50 11.58
C LEU A 251 -11.94 2.40 11.90
N ILE A 252 -11.23 1.51 11.22
CA ILE A 252 -9.84 1.20 11.55
C ILE A 252 -8.91 2.15 10.78
N GLY A 253 -7.96 2.75 11.50
CA GLY A 253 -6.90 3.58 10.93
C GLY A 253 -5.54 2.90 10.92
N PHE A 254 -4.62 3.43 10.13
CA PHE A 254 -3.24 2.95 9.98
C PHE A 254 -2.27 3.92 10.66
N GLN A 255 -1.77 3.59 11.83
CA GLN A 255 -0.85 4.40 12.60
C GLN A 255 0.54 4.58 11.95
N ASN A 256 1.09 3.54 11.30
CA ASN A 256 2.43 3.63 10.74
C ASN A 256 2.40 4.12 9.29
N GLU A 257 1.42 3.65 8.50
CA GLU A 257 1.30 4.06 7.10
C GLU A 257 0.77 5.49 6.96
N ASN A 258 -0.17 5.91 7.80
CA ASN A 258 -0.80 7.23 7.71
C ASN A 258 -0.27 8.22 8.75
N ASN A 259 -0.47 9.50 8.44
CA ASN A 259 -0.40 10.53 9.46
C ASN A 259 -1.54 10.33 10.46
N VAL A 260 -1.18 10.00 11.70
CA VAL A 260 -2.14 9.63 12.77
C VAL A 260 -3.21 10.71 13.00
N GLU A 261 -2.83 11.98 13.00
CA GLU A 261 -3.77 13.09 13.26
C GLU A 261 -4.76 13.25 12.11
N GLN A 262 -4.28 13.19 10.86
CA GLN A 262 -5.14 13.29 9.67
C GLN A 262 -6.06 12.07 9.52
N ASP A 263 -5.55 10.88 9.83
CA ASP A 263 -6.29 9.63 9.82
C ASP A 263 -7.43 9.65 10.84
N ILE A 264 -7.14 10.04 12.09
CA ILE A 264 -8.16 10.23 13.14
C ILE A 264 -9.19 11.27 12.70
N LEU A 265 -8.75 12.44 12.22
CA LEU A 265 -9.65 13.51 11.80
C LEU A 265 -10.64 13.06 10.72
N PHE A 266 -10.18 12.29 9.73
CA PHE A 266 -11.05 11.79 8.67
C PHE A 266 -12.07 10.76 9.20
N ARG A 267 -11.63 9.83 10.06
CA ARG A 267 -12.52 8.83 10.65
C ARG A 267 -13.53 9.43 11.63
N GLU A 268 -13.13 10.42 12.41
CA GLU A 268 -14.05 11.17 13.26
C GLU A 268 -15.11 11.91 12.43
N LYS A 269 -14.71 12.50 11.29
CA LYS A 269 -15.67 13.12 10.37
C LYS A 269 -16.72 12.11 9.87
N ILE A 270 -16.31 10.89 9.48
CA ILE A 270 -17.24 9.83 9.08
C ILE A 270 -18.15 9.44 10.24
N ARG A 271 -17.60 9.20 11.44
CA ARG A 271 -18.37 8.88 12.66
C ARG A 271 -19.43 9.94 12.92
N ASP A 272 -19.03 11.21 12.94
CA ASP A 272 -19.91 12.32 13.28
C ASP A 272 -21.03 12.47 12.25
N TYR A 273 -20.76 12.26 10.96
CA TYR A 273 -21.79 12.22 9.92
C TYR A 273 -22.76 11.05 10.10
N ILE A 274 -22.29 9.86 10.49
CA ILE A 274 -23.17 8.71 10.77
C ILE A 274 -24.10 9.04 11.95
N LEU A 275 -23.53 9.52 13.06
CA LEU A 275 -24.28 9.82 14.29
C LEU A 275 -25.28 10.99 14.12
N GLN A 276 -25.00 11.94 13.22
CA GLN A 276 -25.90 13.06 12.92
C GLN A 276 -27.15 12.64 12.14
N ASP A 277 -27.01 11.73 11.18
CA ASP A 277 -28.13 11.21 10.38
C ASP A 277 -28.98 10.21 11.18
N GLU A 278 -28.33 9.41 12.01
CA GLU A 278 -28.94 8.31 12.75
C GLU A 278 -29.12 8.64 14.25
N LYS A 279 -29.84 9.73 14.54
CA LYS A 279 -30.01 10.32 15.88
C LYS A 279 -30.60 9.40 16.96
N ASN A 280 -31.14 8.23 16.58
CA ASN A 280 -31.78 7.25 17.48
C ASN A 280 -31.27 5.82 17.26
N SER A 281 -30.08 5.65 16.68
CA SER A 281 -29.63 4.33 16.21
C SER A 281 -28.91 3.50 17.28
N ASN A 282 -29.12 2.20 17.16
CA ASN A 282 -28.37 1.16 17.87
C ASN A 282 -26.97 0.92 17.25
N ILE A 283 -26.33 1.98 16.73
CA ILE A 283 -25.02 1.90 16.07
C ILE A 283 -23.94 2.36 17.06
N GLN A 284 -23.04 1.46 17.40
CA GLN A 284 -21.85 1.75 18.21
C GLN A 284 -20.62 1.80 17.30
N ILE A 285 -19.86 2.89 17.35
CA ILE A 285 -18.71 3.11 16.47
C ILE A 285 -17.44 3.21 17.31
N LYS A 286 -16.41 2.44 16.96
CA LYS A 286 -15.06 2.54 17.55
C LYS A 286 -14.03 2.83 16.46
N LEU A 287 -12.98 3.56 16.86
CA LEU A 287 -11.96 4.10 15.97
C LEU A 287 -10.56 3.52 16.31
N PRO A 288 -10.36 2.20 16.28
CA PRO A 288 -9.07 1.63 16.67
C PRO A 288 -7.97 1.99 15.67
N LEU A 289 -6.72 1.93 16.13
CA LEU A 289 -5.51 2.07 15.31
C LEU A 289 -4.78 0.73 15.22
N LEU A 290 -4.31 0.39 14.02
CA LEU A 290 -3.81 -0.94 13.71
C LEU A 290 -2.43 -1.26 14.31
N GLU A 291 -1.43 -0.40 14.13
CA GLU A 291 -0.03 -0.82 14.29
C GLU A 291 0.56 -0.73 15.71
N ASN A 292 -0.12 -0.16 16.71
CA ASN A 292 0.30 -0.36 18.12
C ASN A 292 -0.45 -1.43 18.89
N ASN A 293 -1.51 -2.01 18.35
CA ASN A 293 -2.24 -3.04 19.09
C ASN A 293 -3.21 -3.78 18.15
N LYS A 294 -2.81 -4.92 17.57
CA LYS A 294 -3.81 -5.99 17.24
C LYS A 294 -4.78 -6.19 18.41
N LYS A 295 -4.24 -6.05 19.63
CA LYS A 295 -4.98 -6.03 20.90
C LYS A 295 -6.04 -4.92 21.02
N ASP A 296 -5.93 -3.79 20.34
CA ASP A 296 -6.80 -2.61 20.48
C ASP A 296 -7.94 -2.73 19.49
N ILE A 297 -7.68 -3.24 18.28
CA ILE A 297 -8.77 -3.68 17.40
C ILE A 297 -9.52 -4.84 18.02
N ILE A 298 -8.81 -5.85 18.55
CA ILE A 298 -9.44 -6.98 19.26
C ILE A 298 -10.25 -6.48 20.45
N LYS A 299 -9.65 -5.65 21.31
CA LYS A 299 -10.33 -5.07 22.47
C LYS A 299 -11.52 -4.19 22.07
N CYS A 300 -11.40 -3.33 21.06
CA CYS A 300 -12.52 -2.52 20.57
C CYS A 300 -13.62 -3.42 19.98
N GLY A 301 -13.25 -4.51 19.31
CA GLY A 301 -14.19 -5.52 18.82
C GLY A 301 -14.89 -6.24 19.96
N GLU A 302 -14.15 -6.72 20.97
CA GLU A 302 -14.68 -7.35 22.18
C GLU A 302 -15.60 -6.39 22.95
N GLU A 303 -15.20 -5.13 23.15
CA GLU A 303 -16.05 -4.08 23.74
C GLU A 303 -17.35 -3.90 22.93
N LEU A 304 -17.28 -3.95 21.59
CA LEU A 304 -18.48 -3.89 20.75
C LEU A 304 -19.37 -5.13 20.90
N LEU A 305 -18.78 -6.32 21.02
CA LEU A 305 -19.50 -7.57 21.25
C LEU A 305 -20.17 -7.62 22.64
N GLU A 306 -19.56 -7.02 23.66
CA GLU A 306 -20.14 -6.88 25.00
C GLU A 306 -21.45 -6.07 25.00
N TYR A 307 -21.65 -5.16 24.05
CA TYR A 307 -22.92 -4.44 23.87
C TYR A 307 -24.02 -5.32 23.26
N GLY A 308 -23.75 -6.58 22.92
CA GLY A 308 -24.74 -7.50 22.37
C GLY A 308 -25.11 -7.22 20.92
N ILE A 309 -24.17 -6.72 20.12
CA ILE A 309 -24.41 -6.41 18.70
C ILE A 309 -24.73 -7.68 17.87
N ASP A 310 -25.70 -7.55 16.97
CA ASP A 310 -26.08 -8.59 16.02
C ASP A 310 -25.08 -8.70 14.85
N GLY A 311 -24.40 -7.60 14.53
CA GLY A 311 -23.32 -7.63 13.55
C GLY A 311 -22.27 -6.54 13.71
N LEU A 312 -21.04 -6.94 13.35
CA LEU A 312 -19.84 -6.13 13.40
C LEU A 312 -19.39 -5.81 11.97
N TYR A 313 -19.29 -4.53 11.65
CA TYR A 313 -18.84 -4.03 10.35
C TYR A 313 -17.43 -3.45 10.47
N ILE A 314 -16.52 -3.95 9.65
CA ILE A 314 -15.13 -3.47 9.59
C ILE A 314 -14.96 -2.61 8.35
N VAL A 315 -14.41 -1.40 8.53
CA VAL A 315 -14.18 -0.43 7.45
C VAL A 315 -12.74 0.09 7.56
N LEU A 316 -12.04 0.13 6.41
CA LEU A 316 -10.71 0.72 6.26
C LEU A 316 -10.77 2.02 5.45
N PRO A 317 -11.33 3.10 6.01
CA PRO A 317 -11.59 4.33 5.26
C PRO A 317 -10.32 5.07 4.81
N THR A 318 -9.17 4.73 5.40
CA THR A 318 -7.90 5.39 5.13
C THR A 318 -6.92 4.58 4.25
N SER A 319 -7.36 3.42 3.73
CA SER A 319 -6.73 2.73 2.60
C SER A 319 -7.45 3.16 1.31
N ILE A 320 -6.75 3.57 0.25
CA ILE A 320 -7.39 3.89 -1.04
C ILE A 320 -7.51 2.65 -1.93
N ILE A 321 -6.42 1.92 -2.10
CA ILE A 321 -6.36 0.67 -2.87
C ILE A 321 -5.77 -0.38 -1.94
N ASP A 322 -6.44 -1.51 -1.82
CA ASP A 322 -6.03 -2.54 -0.87
C ASP A 322 -4.84 -3.33 -1.44
N SER A 323 -3.75 -3.39 -0.66
CA SER A 323 -2.55 -4.17 -1.01
C SER A 323 -2.59 -5.58 -0.39
N ILE A 324 -1.65 -6.45 -0.76
CA ILE A 324 -1.46 -7.75 -0.10
C ILE A 324 -1.20 -7.59 1.40
N TYR A 325 -0.55 -6.49 1.80
CA TYR A 325 -0.32 -6.16 3.20
C TYR A 325 -1.64 -5.85 3.90
N THR A 326 -2.45 -4.95 3.33
CA THR A 326 -3.77 -4.60 3.86
C THR A 326 -4.68 -5.82 3.97
N LYS A 327 -4.72 -6.67 2.93
CA LYS A 327 -5.47 -7.95 2.96
C LYS A 327 -5.00 -8.86 4.09
N ASN A 328 -3.68 -9.01 4.28
CA ASN A 328 -3.14 -9.80 5.38
C ASN A 328 -3.50 -9.24 6.76
N LEU A 329 -3.52 -7.92 6.89
CA LEU A 329 -3.88 -7.26 8.13
C LEU A 329 -5.35 -7.51 8.48
N VAL A 330 -6.25 -7.32 7.52
CA VAL A 330 -7.68 -7.62 7.68
C VAL A 330 -7.86 -9.06 8.11
N ASP A 331 -7.30 -10.03 7.36
CA ASP A 331 -7.42 -11.44 7.71
C ASP A 331 -6.88 -11.76 9.12
N SER A 332 -5.76 -11.15 9.51
CA SER A 332 -5.22 -11.32 10.86
C SER A 332 -6.10 -10.71 11.95
N ILE A 333 -6.91 -9.70 11.66
CA ILE A 333 -7.90 -9.19 12.62
C ILE A 333 -9.05 -10.19 12.71
N LEU A 334 -9.57 -10.62 11.56
CA LEU A 334 -10.69 -11.55 11.46
C LEU A 334 -10.42 -12.88 12.15
N SER A 335 -9.20 -13.42 12.03
CA SER A 335 -8.84 -14.70 12.60
C SER A 335 -8.73 -14.70 14.14
N ASN A 336 -8.62 -13.52 14.77
CA ASN A 336 -8.31 -13.39 16.19
C ASN A 336 -9.45 -12.80 17.04
N LEU A 337 -10.52 -12.33 16.42
CA LEU A 337 -11.73 -11.87 17.12
C LEU A 337 -12.60 -13.08 17.49
N ASP A 338 -12.95 -13.23 18.78
CA ASP A 338 -13.92 -14.24 19.21
C ASP A 338 -15.34 -13.73 18.94
N MET A 339 -15.88 -14.11 17.78
CA MET A 339 -17.13 -13.55 17.24
C MET A 339 -18.40 -14.15 17.85
N GLY A 340 -18.32 -15.24 18.61
CA GLY A 340 -19.50 -15.96 19.10
C GLY A 340 -20.56 -16.19 18.01
N ASN A 341 -21.76 -15.62 18.19
CA ASN A 341 -22.87 -15.68 17.23
C ASN A 341 -23.02 -14.42 16.35
N THR A 342 -22.17 -13.40 16.54
CA THR A 342 -22.26 -12.11 15.84
C THR A 342 -21.78 -12.26 14.39
N LYS A 343 -22.56 -11.71 13.45
CA LYS A 343 -22.19 -11.75 12.03
C LYS A 343 -21.16 -10.68 11.72
N LEU A 344 -20.10 -11.07 11.02
CA LEU A 344 -19.06 -10.14 10.58
C LEU A 344 -19.28 -9.74 9.12
N TYR A 345 -19.10 -8.45 8.85
CA TYR A 345 -19.10 -7.90 7.50
C TYR A 345 -17.88 -7.01 7.32
N TYR A 346 -16.99 -7.37 6.40
CA TYR A 346 -16.02 -6.42 5.88
C TYR A 346 -16.73 -5.57 4.84
N ILE A 347 -16.81 -4.25 5.07
CA ILE A 347 -17.27 -3.34 4.04
C ILE A 347 -16.06 -3.04 3.17
N ASP A 348 -15.80 -3.97 2.24
CA ASP A 348 -15.14 -3.58 1.01
C ASP A 348 -16.19 -2.77 0.26
N ALA A 349 -16.02 -1.44 0.22
CA ALA A 349 -17.00 -0.64 -0.48
C ALA A 349 -16.87 -1.01 -1.97
N ASP A 350 -17.78 -1.83 -2.49
CA ASP A 350 -17.87 -2.19 -3.92
C ASP A 350 -17.83 -0.96 -4.85
N LYS A 351 -18.09 0.23 -4.28
CA LYS A 351 -18.08 1.55 -4.94
C LYS A 351 -16.95 2.48 -4.50
N LYS A 352 -16.04 2.06 -3.61
CA LYS A 352 -14.92 2.87 -3.08
C LYS A 352 -14.19 3.61 -4.19
N TYR A 353 -13.86 2.87 -5.26
CA TYR A 353 -13.16 3.41 -6.42
C TYR A 353 -14.00 4.42 -7.20
N ASP A 354 -15.31 4.21 -7.35
CA ASP A 354 -16.20 5.21 -7.94
C ASP A 354 -16.24 6.50 -7.09
N LEU A 355 -16.18 6.39 -5.75
CA LEU A 355 -16.13 7.53 -4.85
C LEU A 355 -14.84 8.35 -5.06
N ILE A 356 -13.70 7.66 -5.15
CA ILE A 356 -12.39 8.26 -5.40
C ILE A 356 -12.38 8.95 -6.77
N VAL A 357 -12.91 8.31 -7.81
CA VAL A 357 -13.02 8.87 -9.16
C VAL A 357 -13.81 10.18 -9.15
N ASN A 358 -14.95 10.22 -8.46
CA ASN A 358 -15.78 11.43 -8.35
C ASN A 358 -15.02 12.57 -7.65
N GLU A 359 -14.37 12.28 -6.54
CA GLU A 359 -13.61 13.29 -5.79
C GLU A 359 -12.45 13.85 -6.63
N ILE A 360 -11.71 12.99 -7.35
CA ILE A 360 -10.61 13.45 -8.21
C ILE A 360 -11.16 14.33 -9.34
N PHE A 361 -12.25 13.90 -9.98
CA PHE A 361 -12.91 14.67 -11.03
C PHE A 361 -13.35 16.06 -10.55
N ASP A 362 -14.00 16.13 -9.38
CA ASP A 362 -14.47 17.39 -8.79
C ASP A 362 -13.29 18.34 -8.51
N ARG A 363 -12.20 17.83 -7.91
CA ARG A 363 -11.00 18.62 -7.64
C ARG A 363 -10.33 19.13 -8.92
N ILE A 364 -10.21 18.30 -9.95
CA ILE A 364 -9.64 18.70 -11.25
C ILE A 364 -10.53 19.76 -11.93
N SER A 365 -11.84 19.58 -11.87
CA SER A 365 -12.81 20.53 -12.41
C SER A 365 -12.68 21.90 -11.73
N LEU A 366 -12.52 21.94 -10.41
CA LEU A 366 -12.27 23.17 -9.66
C LEU A 366 -10.94 23.84 -10.07
N LEU A 367 -9.86 23.09 -10.24
CA LEU A 367 -8.58 23.62 -10.72
C LEU A 367 -8.70 24.24 -12.12
N SER A 368 -9.46 23.60 -13.01
CA SER A 368 -9.70 24.12 -14.36
C SER A 368 -10.54 25.40 -14.36
N ALA A 369 -11.50 25.53 -13.43
CA ALA A 369 -12.35 26.71 -13.31
C ALA A 369 -11.62 27.93 -12.72
N ILE A 370 -10.60 27.71 -11.88
CA ILE A 370 -9.80 28.77 -11.28
C ILE A 370 -8.72 29.31 -12.25
N GLY A 371 -8.33 28.50 -13.24
CA GLY A 371 -7.30 28.85 -14.24
C GLY A 371 -7.81 29.39 -15.58
N GLY A 372 -9.12 29.68 -15.70
CA GLY A 372 -9.78 30.19 -16.91
C GLY A 372 -9.89 31.70 -16.99
#